data_AF-A0A7K3TGX7-F1
#
_entry.id   AF-A0A7K3TGX7-F1
#
_cell.length_a   1.000
_cell.length_b   1.000
_cell.length_c   1.000
_cell.angle_alpha   90.00
_cell.angle_beta   90.00
_cell.angle_gamma   90.00
#
_symmetry.space_group_name_H-M   'P 1'
#
loop_
_entity.id
_entity.type
_entity.pdbx_description
1 polymer ?
#
loop_
_entity_poly.entity_id
_entity_poly.type
_entity_poly.pdbx_seq_one_letter_code
_entity_poly.pdbx_strand_id
1 'polypeptide(L)'
;MDDPLYADLLPAWAVLFYAVVAVAIVLMLRGLRRRCERDRRGLLPVVLAAVAVSAVAGLFAVLTYATVAPLAQRDMADFYAMYQWPFVGVVAALIVVQASVGVAVVCSGRRG
;
A
#
# COMPACT_ATOMS: atom_id res chain seq x y z
N MET A 1 20.83 6.50 25.15
CA MET A 1 19.38 6.73 25.18
C MET A 1 18.87 6.18 23.87
N ASP A 2 18.81 4.85 23.79
CA ASP A 2 18.19 4.14 22.68
C ASP A 2 16.82 3.76 23.21
N ASP A 3 15.84 4.65 23.05
CA ASP A 3 14.53 4.44 23.64
C ASP A 3 13.87 3.23 22.94
N PRO A 4 13.60 2.12 23.67
CA PRO A 4 12.95 0.94 23.08
C PRO A 4 11.60 1.27 22.42
N LEU A 5 10.99 2.39 22.85
CA LEU A 5 9.76 2.94 22.30
C LEU A 5 9.80 3.21 20.79
N TYR A 6 10.95 3.62 20.23
CA TYR A 6 11.05 3.91 18.79
C TYR A 6 11.03 2.62 17.96
N ALA A 7 11.67 1.55 18.46
CA ALA A 7 11.65 0.25 17.81
C ALA A 7 10.26 -0.41 17.91
N ASP A 8 9.58 -0.25 19.05
CA ASP A 8 8.24 -0.80 19.30
C ASP A 8 7.18 -0.25 18.33
N LEU A 9 7.29 1.03 17.97
CA LEU A 9 6.33 1.72 17.12
C LEU A 9 6.66 1.66 15.62
N LEU A 10 7.88 1.27 15.25
CA LEU A 10 8.32 1.27 13.86
C LEU A 10 7.44 0.40 12.94
N PRO A 11 7.00 -0.82 13.33
CA PRO A 11 6.04 -1.60 12.54
C PRO A 11 4.73 -0.85 12.33
N ALA A 12 4.20 -0.19 13.37
CA ALA A 12 2.96 0.58 13.27
C ALA A 12 3.11 1.79 12.33
N TRP A 13 4.25 2.51 12.39
CA TRP A 13 4.55 3.60 11.46
C TRP A 13 4.67 3.12 10.01
N ALA A 14 5.27 1.95 9.79
CA ALA A 14 5.38 1.37 8.44
C ALA A 14 4.00 0.99 7.88
N VAL A 15 3.11 0.44 8.71
CA VAL A 15 1.70 0.17 8.35
C VAL A 15 0.97 1.47 8.00
N LEU A 16 1.10 2.51 8.84
CA LEU A 16 0.47 3.81 8.60
C LEU A 16 0.98 4.45 7.31
N PHE A 17 2.29 4.42 7.08
CA PHE A 17 2.91 4.91 5.85
C PHE A 17 2.31 4.21 4.62
N TYR A 18 2.24 2.88 4.64
CA TYR A 18 1.63 2.14 3.54
C TYR A 18 0.13 2.48 3.38
N ALA A 19 -0.62 2.61 4.46
CA ALA A 19 -2.04 2.99 4.40
C ALA A 19 -2.24 4.35 3.73
N VAL A 20 -1.43 5.35 4.07
CA VAL A 20 -1.48 6.68 3.45
C VAL A 20 -1.15 6.61 1.96
N VAL A 21 -0.07 5.90 1.59
CA VAL A 21 0.31 5.68 0.18
C VAL A 21 -0.82 4.99 -0.58
N ALA A 22 -1.40 3.94 0.00
CA ALA A 22 -2.44 3.16 -0.63
C ALA A 22 -3.72 3.99 -0.87
N VAL A 23 -4.13 4.79 0.11
CA VAL A 23 -5.28 5.70 -0.01
C VAL A 23 -5.01 6.78 -1.06
N ALA A 24 -3.82 7.40 -1.04
CA ALA A 24 -3.45 8.42 -2.02
C ALA A 24 -3.52 7.88 -3.46
N ILE A 25 -3.02 6.66 -3.69
CA ILE A 25 -3.07 6.00 -5.01
C ILE A 25 -4.52 5.72 -5.42
N VAL A 26 -5.37 5.21 -4.53
CA VAL A 26 -6.78 4.97 -4.83
C VAL A 26 -7.50 6.27 -5.19
N LEU A 27 -7.25 7.36 -4.45
CA LEU A 27 -7.82 8.67 -4.75
C LEU A 27 -7.32 9.23 -6.08
N MET A 28 -6.03 9.10 -6.38
CA MET A 28 -5.43 9.50 -7.66
C MET A 28 -6.08 8.74 -8.82
N LEU A 29 -6.17 7.42 -8.75
CA LEU A 29 -6.78 6.58 -9.79
C LEU A 29 -8.27 6.91 -9.98
N ARG A 30 -9.01 7.14 -8.88
CA ARG A 30 -10.41 7.60 -8.94
C ARG A 30 -10.54 8.99 -9.56
N GLY A 31 -9.60 9.90 -9.28
CA GLY A 31 -9.54 11.22 -9.89
C GLY A 31 -9.29 11.16 -11.40
N LEU A 32 -8.35 10.31 -11.83
CA LEU A 32 -8.07 10.06 -13.25
C LEU A 32 -9.29 9.49 -13.97
N ARG A 33 -10.00 8.53 -13.36
CA ARG A 33 -11.24 7.97 -13.90
C ARG A 33 -12.30 9.03 -14.21
N ARG A 34 -12.38 10.09 -13.39
CA ARG A 34 -13.38 11.16 -13.55
C ARG A 34 -12.97 12.22 -14.58
N ARG A 35 -11.66 12.42 -14.82
CA ARG A 35 -11.15 13.56 -15.62
C ARG A 35 -10.69 13.18 -17.02
N CYS A 36 -10.24 11.95 -17.24
CA CYS A 36 -9.61 11.56 -18.50
C CYS A 36 -10.58 10.84 -19.46
N GLU A 37 -11.45 11.60 -20.12
CA GLU A 37 -12.11 11.12 -21.35
C GLU A 37 -11.22 11.29 -22.60
N ARG A 38 -10.27 12.24 -22.58
CA ARG A 38 -9.68 12.83 -23.80
C ARG A 38 -8.23 12.46 -24.12
N ASP A 39 -7.41 12.06 -23.14
CA ASP A 39 -5.99 11.72 -23.37
C ASP A 39 -5.61 10.39 -22.70
N ARG A 40 -5.66 9.32 -23.49
CA ARG A 40 -5.69 7.92 -23.01
C ARG A 40 -4.37 7.18 -23.20
N ARG A 41 -3.49 7.67 -24.08
CA ARG A 41 -2.23 6.98 -24.45
C ARG A 41 -1.17 7.06 -23.35
N GLY A 42 -1.29 8.02 -22.41
CA GLY A 42 -0.38 8.18 -21.26
C GLY A 42 -0.84 7.55 -19.94
N LEU A 43 -2.05 6.96 -19.87
CA LEU A 43 -2.60 6.49 -18.59
C LEU A 43 -2.02 5.17 -18.10
N LEU A 44 -1.68 4.26 -19.03
CA LEU A 44 -1.09 2.97 -18.68
C LEU A 44 0.22 3.10 -17.88
N PRO A 45 1.24 3.87 -18.32
CA PRO A 45 2.46 4.01 -17.54
C PRO A 45 2.22 4.68 -16.18
N VAL A 46 1.26 5.62 -16.08
CA VAL A 46 0.89 6.26 -14.80
C VAL A 46 0.27 5.26 -13.83
N VAL A 47 -0.66 4.42 -14.30
CA VAL A 47 -1.29 3.37 -13.48
C VAL A 47 -0.24 2.36 -13.02
N LEU A 48 0.64 1.91 -13.92
CA LEU A 48 1.71 0.97 -13.59
C LEU A 48 2.67 1.56 -12.56
N ALA A 49 3.08 2.83 -12.73
CA ALA A 49 3.94 3.51 -11.76
C ALA A 49 3.25 3.62 -10.39
N ALA A 50 1.96 3.96 -10.35
CA ALA A 50 1.22 4.04 -9.10
C ALA A 50 1.14 2.68 -8.39
N VAL A 51 0.80 1.61 -9.12
CA VAL A 51 0.75 0.24 -8.55
C VAL A 51 2.14 -0.20 -8.09
N ALA A 52 3.20 0.12 -8.83
CA ALA A 52 4.58 -0.19 -8.44
C ALA A 52 4.97 0.53 -7.14
N VAL A 53 4.65 1.82 -7.00
CA VAL A 53 4.87 2.58 -5.76
C VAL A 53 4.15 1.94 -4.58
N SER A 54 2.89 1.53 -4.76
CA SER A 54 2.15 0.81 -3.72
C SER A 54 2.81 -0.53 -3.37
N ALA A 55 3.24 -1.31 -4.36
CA ALA A 55 3.89 -2.59 -4.13
C ALA A 55 5.20 -2.43 -3.36
N VAL A 56 6.01 -1.43 -3.71
CA VAL A 56 7.26 -1.12 -2.99
C VAL A 56 6.97 -0.65 -1.56
N ALA A 57 5.99 0.24 -1.36
CA ALA A 57 5.60 0.69 -0.03
C ALA A 57 5.03 -0.45 0.83
N GLY A 58 4.22 -1.33 0.23
CA GLY A 58 3.66 -2.51 0.89
C GLY A 58 4.74 -3.51 1.26
N LEU A 59 5.70 -3.77 0.36
CA LEU A 59 6.85 -4.61 0.64
C LEU A 59 7.70 -4.05 1.78
N PHE A 60 7.99 -2.74 1.75
CA PHE A 60 8.70 -2.06 2.83
C PHE A 60 7.98 -2.24 4.18
N ALA A 61 6.66 -2.08 4.20
CA ALA A 61 5.88 -2.25 5.42
C ALA A 61 5.86 -3.69 5.91
N VAL A 62 5.69 -4.68 5.02
CA VAL A 62 5.76 -6.11 5.36
C VAL A 62 7.14 -6.49 5.90
N LEU A 63 8.21 -6.03 5.26
CA LEU A 63 9.57 -6.31 5.72
C LEU A 63 9.85 -5.69 7.08
N THR A 64 9.51 -4.41 7.26
CA THR A 64 9.68 -3.72 8.55
C THR A 64 8.89 -4.42 9.65
N TYR A 65 7.66 -4.80 9.35
CA TYR A 65 6.82 -5.54 10.27
C TYR A 65 7.46 -6.89 10.62
N ALA A 66 7.91 -7.67 9.64
CA ALA A 66 8.48 -8.99 9.88
C ALA A 66 9.83 -8.98 10.61
N THR A 67 10.67 -7.96 10.39
CA THR A 67 12.03 -7.91 10.97
C THR A 67 12.07 -7.17 12.30
N VAL A 68 11.20 -6.18 12.50
CA VAL A 68 11.25 -5.30 13.69
C VAL A 68 10.23 -5.69 14.74
N ALA A 69 9.07 -6.24 14.36
CA ALA A 69 8.09 -6.72 15.34
C ALA A 69 8.64 -7.74 16.35
N PRO A 70 9.53 -8.70 15.97
CA PRO A 70 10.11 -9.64 16.94
C PRO A 70 11.08 -9.00 17.94
N LEU A 71 11.54 -7.78 17.65
CA LEU A 71 12.46 -7.01 18.51
C LEU A 71 11.73 -6.08 19.48
N ALA A 72 10.40 -5.95 19.33
CA ALA A 72 9.58 -5.13 20.20
C ALA A 72 9.48 -5.73 21.61
N GLN A 73 9.01 -4.92 22.56
CA GLN A 73 8.61 -5.39 23.89
C GLN A 73 7.64 -6.57 23.77
N ARG A 74 7.72 -7.51 24.73
CA ARG A 74 7.08 -8.83 24.62
C ARG A 74 5.57 -8.77 24.39
N ASP A 75 4.89 -7.81 25.01
CA ASP A 75 3.47 -7.53 24.84
C ASP A 75 3.13 -7.06 23.41
N MET A 76 3.96 -6.18 22.84
CA MET A 76 3.82 -5.71 21.46
C MET A 76 4.23 -6.76 20.42
N ALA A 77 5.25 -7.56 20.71
CA ALA A 77 5.70 -8.65 19.85
C ALA A 77 4.61 -9.72 19.65
N ASP A 78 3.92 -10.10 20.73
CA ASP A 78 2.80 -11.05 20.68
C ASP A 78 1.63 -10.49 19.86
N PHE A 79 1.31 -9.20 20.04
CA PHE A 79 0.32 -8.50 19.21
C PHE A 79 0.72 -8.55 17.73
N TYR A 80 1.96 -8.19 17.40
CA TYR A 80 2.38 -8.14 16.01
C TYR A 80 2.41 -9.54 15.35
N ALA A 81 2.85 -10.57 16.09
CA ALA A 81 2.84 -11.94 15.60
C ALA A 81 1.42 -12.41 15.22
N MET A 82 0.41 -12.03 16.02
CA MET A 82 -1.00 -12.33 15.73
C MET A 82 -1.48 -11.72 14.40
N TYR A 83 -1.04 -10.51 14.07
CA TYR A 83 -1.51 -9.77 12.89
C TYR A 83 -0.59 -9.87 11.66
N GLN A 84 0.53 -10.58 11.74
CA GLN A 84 1.48 -10.68 10.62
C GLN A 84 0.84 -11.18 9.32
N TRP A 85 0.13 -12.32 9.37
CA TRP A 85 -0.53 -12.89 8.20
C TRP A 85 -1.74 -12.07 7.73
N PRO A 86 -2.65 -11.61 8.62
CA PRO A 86 -3.68 -10.66 8.24
C PRO A 86 -3.13 -9.42 7.53
N PHE A 87 -2.02 -8.86 8.02
CA PHE A 87 -1.40 -7.67 7.44
C PHE A 87 -0.90 -7.93 6.01
N VAL A 88 -0.21 -9.05 5.77
CA VAL A 88 0.20 -9.47 4.42
C VAL A 88 -1.03 -9.61 3.49
N GLY A 89 -2.12 -10.20 3.99
CA GLY A 89 -3.37 -10.31 3.26
C GLY A 89 -3.98 -8.94 2.88
N VAL A 90 -3.96 -7.99 3.81
CA VAL A 90 -4.44 -6.61 3.57
C VAL A 90 -3.59 -5.90 2.52
N VAL A 91 -2.26 -6.03 2.57
CA VAL A 91 -1.35 -5.44 1.57
C VAL A 91 -1.63 -6.01 0.18
N ALA A 92 -1.76 -7.33 0.07
CA ALA A 92 -2.07 -8.00 -1.19
C ALA A 92 -3.44 -7.55 -1.76
N ALA A 93 -4.48 -7.52 -0.91
CA ALA A 93 -5.80 -7.02 -1.28
C ALA A 93 -5.74 -5.54 -1.73
N LEU A 94 -4.97 -4.73 -1.01
CA LEU A 94 -4.50 -3.37 -1.35
C LEU A 94 -4.16 -3.20 -2.83
N ILE A 95 -3.11 -3.93 -3.20
CA ILE A 95 -2.51 -3.91 -4.52
C ILE A 95 -3.50 -4.39 -5.59
N VAL A 96 -4.24 -5.47 -5.31
CA VAL A 96 -5.26 -6.01 -6.24
C VAL A 96 -6.37 -4.98 -6.49
N VAL A 97 -6.87 -4.32 -5.45
CA VAL A 97 -7.89 -3.27 -5.58
C VAL A 97 -7.35 -2.13 -6.45
N GLN A 98 -6.14 -1.63 -6.19
CA GLN A 98 -5.55 -0.56 -6.98
C GLN A 98 -5.32 -0.97 -8.44
N ALA A 99 -4.84 -2.19 -8.68
CA ALA A 99 -4.67 -2.73 -10.02
C ALA A 99 -6.02 -2.82 -10.76
N SER A 100 -7.07 -3.33 -10.10
CA SER A 100 -8.41 -3.44 -10.69
C SER A 100 -9.01 -2.07 -11.04
N VAL A 101 -8.85 -1.08 -10.16
CA VAL A 101 -9.28 0.31 -10.41
C VAL A 101 -8.46 0.92 -11.54
N GLY A 102 -7.15 0.68 -11.57
CA GLY A 102 -6.26 1.11 -12.64
C GLY A 102 -6.63 0.51 -14.00
N VAL A 103 -6.93 -0.78 -14.06
CA VAL A 103 -7.44 -1.46 -15.26
C VAL A 103 -8.77 -0.84 -15.68
N ALA A 104 -9.68 -0.56 -14.76
CA ALA A 104 -10.94 0.09 -15.08
C ALA A 104 -10.73 1.50 -15.69
N VAL A 105 -9.74 2.26 -15.20
CA VAL A 105 -9.36 3.58 -15.78
C VAL A 105 -8.85 3.43 -17.21
N VAL A 106 -8.01 2.42 -17.49
CA VAL A 106 -7.46 2.18 -18.83
C VAL A 106 -8.54 1.63 -19.78
N CYS A 107 -9.41 0.74 -19.30
CA CYS A 107 -10.41 0.04 -20.11
C CYS A 107 -11.70 0.81 -20.33
N SER A 108 -12.13 1.69 -19.41
CA SER A 108 -13.27 2.58 -19.65
C SER A 108 -13.06 3.49 -20.86
N GLY A 109 -11.80 3.71 -21.26
CA GLY A 109 -11.42 4.41 -22.48
C GLY A 109 -11.43 3.58 -23.77
N ARG A 110 -11.88 2.31 -23.77
CA ARG A 110 -12.00 1.48 -25.00
C ARG A 110 -13.42 1.30 -25.53
N ARG A 111 -14.45 1.72 -24.78
CA ARG A 111 -15.87 1.48 -25.09
C ARG A 111 -16.67 2.73 -25.56
N GLY A 112 -16.02 3.88 -25.69
CA GLY A 112 -16.61 5.11 -26.23
C GLY A 112 -15.62 5.80 -27.15
#